data_AF-A0A2A4LUD7-F1
#
_entry.id   AF-A0A2A4LUD7-F1
#
_cell.length_a   1.000
_cell.length_b   1.000
_cell.length_c   1.000
_cell.angle_alpha   90.00
_cell.angle_beta   90.00
_cell.angle_gamma   90.00
#
_symmetry.space_group_name_H-M   'P 1'
#
loop_
_entity.id
_entity.type
_entity.pdbx_description
1 polymer ?
#
loop_
_entity_poly.entity_id
_entity_poly.type
_entity_poly.pdbx_seq_one_letter_code
_entity_poly.pdbx_strand_id
1 'polypeptide(L)'
;MKHLQDLKTPVNKLANTLKLTGILLLVVAGVGFISYRSDTGNFWDIYTLFLVTLSVAGAVIAFIGEMLWKILQTNSDVTYRRFYFYGEE
;
A
#
# COMPACT_ATOMS: atom_id res chain seq x y z
N MET A 1 2.01 -29.97 -10.13
CA MET A 1 2.48 -28.85 -9.29
C MET A 1 2.74 -27.53 -10.04
N LYS A 2 2.28 -27.34 -11.30
CA LYS A 2 2.49 -26.07 -12.03
C LYS A 2 1.54 -24.93 -11.59
N HIS A 3 0.31 -25.24 -11.20
CA HIS A 3 -0.73 -24.24 -10.89
C HIS A 3 -0.47 -23.41 -9.60
N LEU A 4 0.35 -23.93 -8.66
CA LEU A 4 0.70 -23.23 -7.42
C LEU A 4 1.86 -22.22 -7.60
N GLN A 5 2.64 -22.33 -8.68
CA GLN A 5 3.63 -21.31 -9.03
C GLN A 5 2.96 -20.07 -9.64
N ASP A 6 1.94 -20.28 -10.49
CA ASP A 6 1.24 -19.20 -11.19
C ASP A 6 0.49 -18.25 -10.27
N LEU A 7 -0.09 -18.72 -9.16
CA LEU A 7 -0.79 -17.84 -8.20
C LEU A 7 0.15 -16.92 -7.40
N LYS A 8 1.43 -17.26 -7.28
CA LYS A 8 2.36 -16.48 -6.44
C LYS A 8 2.77 -15.16 -7.08
N THR A 9 2.75 -15.07 -8.41
CA THR A 9 3.07 -13.86 -9.18
C THR A 9 1.98 -12.78 -9.10
N PRO A 10 0.67 -13.07 -9.34
CA PRO A 10 -0.40 -12.08 -9.21
C PRO A 10 -0.59 -11.63 -7.76
N VAL A 11 -0.46 -12.52 -6.77
CA VAL A 11 -0.56 -12.13 -5.35
C VAL A 11 0.62 -11.24 -4.94
N ASN A 12 1.82 -11.48 -5.46
CA ASN A 12 2.98 -10.59 -5.24
C ASN A 12 2.76 -9.21 -5.87
N LYS A 13 2.33 -9.17 -7.14
CA LYS A 13 1.99 -7.91 -7.81
C LYS A 13 0.92 -7.15 -7.03
N LEU A 14 -0.14 -7.83 -6.59
CA LEU A 14 -1.19 -7.23 -5.75
C LEU A 14 -0.63 -6.69 -4.43
N ALA A 15 0.20 -7.46 -3.72
CA ALA A 15 0.81 -7.03 -2.45
C ALA A 15 1.66 -5.75 -2.62
N ASN A 16 2.52 -5.71 -3.65
CA ASN A 16 3.34 -4.54 -3.95
C ASN A 16 2.50 -3.34 -4.40
N THR A 17 1.49 -3.56 -5.24
CA THR A 17 0.59 -2.50 -5.70
C THR A 17 -0.22 -1.90 -4.55
N LEU A 18 -0.74 -2.74 -3.63
CA LEU A 18 -1.43 -2.28 -2.43
C LEU A 18 -0.49 -1.48 -1.54
N LYS A 19 0.72 -2.00 -1.29
CA LYS A 19 1.72 -1.30 -0.50
C LYS A 19 2.07 0.08 -1.08
N LEU A 20 2.34 0.14 -2.38
CA LEU A 20 2.67 1.39 -3.07
C LEU A 20 1.49 2.37 -3.06
N THR A 21 0.29 1.90 -3.38
CA THR A 21 -0.93 2.73 -3.37
C THR A 21 -1.19 3.30 -1.97
N GLY A 22 -1.06 2.48 -0.93
CA GLY A 22 -1.24 2.92 0.45
C GLY A 22 -0.23 4.00 0.88
N ILE A 23 1.05 3.83 0.49
CA ILE A 23 2.09 4.84 0.73
C ILE A 23 1.79 6.14 -0.03
N LEU A 24 1.38 6.06 -1.30
CA LEU A 24 1.04 7.24 -2.09
C LEU A 24 -0.14 8.00 -1.49
N LEU A 25 -1.19 7.29 -1.05
CA LEU A 25 -2.33 7.91 -0.36
C LEU A 25 -1.91 8.61 0.93
N LEU A 26 -1.02 7.99 1.73
CA LEU A 26 -0.47 8.60 2.94
C LEU A 26 0.32 9.89 2.65
N VAL A 27 1.16 9.88 1.61
CA VAL A 27 1.96 11.05 1.24
C VAL A 27 1.05 12.18 0.76
N VAL A 28 0.12 11.89 -0.15
CA VAL A 28 -0.81 12.91 -0.69
C VAL A 28 -1.70 13.47 0.40
N ALA A 29 -2.28 12.61 1.25
CA ALA A 29 -3.15 13.05 2.33
C ALA A 29 -2.37 13.83 3.41
N GLY A 30 -1.14 13.41 3.74
CA GLY A 30 -0.28 14.11 4.69
C GLY A 30 0.16 15.49 4.20
N VAL A 31 0.63 15.59 2.95
CA VAL A 31 0.99 16.88 2.34
C VAL A 31 -0.24 17.79 2.24
N GLY A 32 -1.39 17.24 1.82
CA GLY A 32 -2.66 17.97 1.78
C GLY A 32 -3.09 18.47 3.16
N PHE A 33 -2.96 17.65 4.20
CA PHE A 33 -3.33 18.00 5.57
C PHE A 33 -2.43 19.12 6.11
N ILE A 34 -1.11 19.00 5.95
CA ILE A 34 -0.17 20.02 6.41
C ILE A 34 -0.41 21.35 5.69
N SER A 35 -0.56 21.31 4.37
CA SER A 35 -0.75 22.52 3.54
C SER A 35 -2.08 23.20 3.83
N TYR A 36 -3.15 22.43 3.96
CA TYR A 36 -4.47 22.97 4.28
C TYR A 36 -4.52 23.54 5.70
N ARG A 37 -3.92 22.82 6.66
CA ARG A 37 -3.88 23.30 8.03
C ARG A 37 -3.02 24.55 8.15
N SER A 38 -1.91 24.70 7.43
CA SER A 38 -1.11 25.93 7.53
C SER A 38 -1.91 27.18 7.18
N ASP A 39 -2.93 27.08 6.33
CA ASP A 39 -3.73 28.21 5.87
C ASP A 39 -5.00 28.46 6.69
N THR A 40 -5.75 27.43 7.06
CA THR A 40 -7.14 27.61 7.57
C THR A 40 -7.27 27.57 9.09
N GLY A 41 -6.36 26.91 9.80
CA GLY A 41 -6.38 26.86 11.28
C GLY A 41 -7.48 26.01 11.92
N ASN A 42 -8.48 25.53 11.18
CA ASN A 42 -9.67 24.90 11.72
C ASN A 42 -9.60 23.36 11.67
N PHE A 43 -9.55 22.71 12.83
CA PHE A 43 -9.28 21.27 12.93
C PHE A 43 -10.48 20.37 12.58
N TRP A 44 -11.71 20.88 12.74
CA TRP A 44 -12.93 20.07 12.66
C TRP A 44 -13.72 20.25 11.36
N ASP A 45 -13.08 20.79 10.31
CA ASP A 45 -13.77 20.92 9.04
C ASP A 45 -13.80 19.61 8.25
N ILE A 46 -14.76 19.55 7.31
CA ILE A 46 -15.04 18.36 6.50
C ILE A 46 -13.80 17.95 5.69
N TYR A 47 -12.99 18.91 5.25
CA TYR A 47 -11.82 18.65 4.44
C TYR A 47 -10.70 17.99 5.26
N THR A 48 -10.46 18.49 6.48
CA THR A 48 -9.52 17.89 7.43
C THR A 48 -9.95 16.47 7.80
N LEU A 49 -11.24 16.25 8.08
CA LEU A 49 -11.79 14.92 8.35
C LEU A 49 -11.63 13.98 7.15
N PHE A 50 -11.85 14.47 5.93
CA PHE A 50 -11.65 13.70 4.71
C PHE A 50 -10.19 13.28 4.55
N LEU A 51 -9.24 14.20 4.73
CA LEU A 51 -7.81 13.92 4.62
C LEU A 51 -7.30 12.94 5.68
N VAL A 52 -7.79 13.05 6.92
CA VAL A 52 -7.50 12.08 7.98
C VAL A 52 -8.03 10.70 7.60
N THR A 53 -9.28 10.63 7.12
CA THR A 53 -9.89 9.35 6.68
C THR A 53 -9.10 8.73 5.52
N LEU A 54 -8.67 9.55 4.55
CA LEU A 54 -7.85 9.12 3.42
C LEU A 54 -6.49 8.59 3.88
N SER A 55 -5.87 9.25 4.87
CA SER A 55 -4.61 8.79 5.49
C SER A 55 -4.79 7.44 6.17
N VAL A 56 -5.86 7.26 6.95
CA VAL A 56 -6.17 5.98 7.62
C VAL A 56 -6.40 4.87 6.59
N ALA A 57 -7.17 5.14 5.53
CA ALA A 57 -7.38 4.20 4.44
C ALA A 57 -6.05 3.82 3.76
N GLY A 58 -5.18 4.79 3.50
CA GLY A 58 -3.83 4.57 2.97
C GLY A 58 -2.98 3.67 3.87
N ALA A 59 -3.00 3.91 5.18
CA ALA A 59 -2.28 3.08 6.16
C ALA A 59 -2.80 1.63 6.19
N VAL A 60 -4.11 1.44 6.18
CA VAL A 60 -4.72 0.09 6.15
C VAL A 60 -4.33 -0.65 4.88
N ILE A 61 -4.41 0.01 3.72
CA ILE A 61 -4.03 -0.58 2.43
C ILE A 61 -2.54 -0.95 2.40
N ALA A 62 -1.67 -0.06 2.89
CA ALA A 62 -0.24 -0.33 2.98
C ALA A 62 0.06 -1.54 3.89
N PHE A 63 -0.62 -1.62 5.03
CA PHE A 63 -0.50 -2.73 5.98
C PHE A 63 -0.96 -4.06 5.37
N ILE A 64 -2.11 -4.07 4.67
CA ILE A 64 -2.59 -5.28 3.98
C ILE A 64 -1.58 -5.75 2.93
N GLY A 65 -1.03 -4.83 2.13
CA GLY A 65 0.02 -5.15 1.17
C GLY A 65 1.25 -5.79 1.82
N GLU A 66 1.71 -5.24 2.95
CA GLU A 66 2.83 -5.78 3.72
C GLU A 66 2.52 -7.17 4.31
N MET A 67 1.32 -7.37 4.85
CA MET A 67 0.89 -8.67 5.39
C MET A 67 0.83 -9.74 4.30
N LEU A 68 0.27 -9.42 3.13
CA LEU A 68 0.23 -10.32 1.98
C LEU A 68 1.65 -10.68 1.50
N TRP A 69 2.56 -9.72 1.47
CA TRP A 69 3.96 -9.95 1.13
C TRP A 69 4.65 -10.88 2.13
N LYS A 70 4.45 -10.66 3.44
CA LYS A 70 4.99 -11.54 4.50
C LYS A 70 4.41 -12.95 4.43
N ILE A 71 3.11 -13.11 4.22
CA ILE A 71 2.46 -14.42 4.03
C ILE A 71 3.07 -15.14 2.83
N LEU A 72 3.30 -14.43 1.72
CA LEU A 72 3.99 -14.99 0.56
C LEU A 72 5.43 -15.42 0.89
N GLN A 73 6.19 -14.64 1.66
CA GLN A 73 7.53 -15.02 2.08
C GLN A 73 7.53 -16.28 2.95
N THR A 74 6.64 -16.35 3.96
CA THR A 74 6.58 -17.49 4.89
C THR A 74 6.10 -18.79 4.21
N ASN A 75 5.21 -18.71 3.22
CA ASN A 75 4.62 -19.88 2.56
C ASN A 75 5.24 -20.20 1.19
N SER A 76 6.26 -19.46 0.75
CA SER A 76 6.99 -19.77 -0.46
C SER A 76 8.43 -20.16 -0.15
N ASP A 77 8.79 -21.37 -0.54
CA ASP A 77 10.07 -22.03 -0.32
C ASP A 77 11.21 -21.44 -1.18
N VAL A 78 11.23 -20.12 -1.36
CA VAL A 78 11.97 -19.47 -2.45
C VAL A 78 12.91 -18.40 -1.92
N THR A 79 14.16 -18.80 -1.74
CA THR A 79 15.38 -18.04 -1.44
C THR A 79 15.70 -16.89 -2.44
N TYR A 80 14.83 -16.65 -3.42
CA TYR A 80 15.01 -15.70 -4.52
C TYR A 80 13.69 -14.97 -4.83
N ARG A 81 13.39 -13.85 -4.17
CA ARG A 81 12.35 -12.92 -4.66
C ARG A 81 12.86 -11.50 -4.64
N ARG A 82 13.40 -11.09 -5.78
CA ARG A 82 13.59 -9.68 -6.16
C ARG A 82 12.21 -9.02 -6.24
N PHE A 83 12.15 -7.71 -6.03
CA PHE A 83 10.97 -6.90 -6.28
C PHE A 83 10.58 -7.03 -7.77
N TYR A 84 9.62 -7.91 -8.08
CA TYR A 84 9.16 -8.11 -9.46
C TYR A 84 8.25 -6.94 -9.86
N PHE A 85 8.87 -5.86 -10.35
CA PHE A 85 8.19 -4.80 -11.09
C PHE A 85 8.08 -5.09 -12.59
N TYR A 86 8.79 -6.10 -13.10
CA TYR A 86 8.78 -6.47 -14.52
C TYR A 86 8.31 -7.90 -14.72
N GLY A 87 7.41 -8.09 -15.69
CA GLY A 87 7.14 -9.40 -16.25
C GLY A 87 8.38 -9.85 -17.02
N GLU A 88 9.04 -10.88 -16.51
CA GLU A 88 9.99 -11.62 -17.32
C GLU A 88 9.16 -12.50 -18.26
N GLU A 89 9.27 -12.23 -19.56
CA GLU A 89 8.97 -13.17 -20.64
C GLU A 89 9.88 -14.40 -20.55
#